data_AF-A0A939L4I1-F1
#
_entry.id   AF-A0A939L4I1-F1
#
_cell.length_a   1.000
_cell.length_b   1.000
_cell.length_c   1.000
_cell.angle_alpha   90.00
_cell.angle_beta   90.00
_cell.angle_gamma   90.00
#
_symmetry.space_group_name_H-M   'P 1'
#
loop_
_entity.id
_entity.type
_entity.pdbx_description
1 polymer ?
#
loop_
_entity_poly.entity_id
_entity_poly.type
_entity_poly.pdbx_seq_one_letter_code
_entity_poly.pdbx_strand_id
1 'polypeptide(L)'
;MADVPAAGVLVASDLDRTLIYSERALALDGPDPLAPRLLCVEVLDGRPLSFLTERAAGLLAELARRARFVPATTRTVEQYRRVNLPGPTPGYAICANGGQLLVDGVPDGDWRREITARLAA
;
A
#
# COMPACT_ATOMS: atom_id res chain seq x y z
N MET A 1 -19.72 18.94 -6.44
CA MET A 1 -20.45 17.67 -6.58
C MET A 1 -19.38 16.61 -6.80
N ALA A 2 -19.02 15.86 -5.76
CA ALA A 2 -17.91 14.92 -5.82
C ALA A 2 -18.27 13.79 -6.79
N ASP A 3 -17.41 13.60 -7.79
CA ASP A 3 -17.46 12.49 -8.73
C ASP A 3 -17.37 11.18 -7.93
N VAL A 4 -18.48 10.47 -7.81
CA VAL A 4 -18.50 9.12 -7.24
C VAL A 4 -18.08 8.20 -8.38
N PRO A 5 -16.91 7.52 -8.30
CA PRO A 5 -16.50 6.64 -9.39
C PRO A 5 -17.54 5.53 -9.57
N ALA A 6 -17.83 5.22 -10.84
CA ALA A 6 -18.79 4.21 -11.26
C ALA A 6 -18.63 2.88 -10.51
N ALA A 7 -19.75 2.22 -10.19
CA ALA A 7 -19.79 0.88 -9.61
C ALA A 7 -18.88 -0.09 -10.41
N GLY A 8 -17.94 -0.83 -9.83
CA GLY A 8 -17.49 -0.91 -8.44
C GLY A 8 -16.32 -1.88 -8.32
N VAL A 9 -15.20 -1.58 -9.01
CA VAL A 9 -14.01 -2.44 -8.96
C VAL A 9 -13.21 -2.11 -7.70
N LEU A 10 -13.00 -3.13 -6.87
CA LEU A 10 -12.05 -3.10 -5.77
C LEU A 10 -10.79 -3.84 -6.20
N VAL A 11 -9.63 -3.20 -6.01
CA VAL A 11 -8.33 -3.83 -6.24
C VAL A 11 -7.58 -3.85 -4.92
N ALA A 12 -7.48 -5.05 -4.35
CA ALA A 12 -6.62 -5.30 -3.22
C ALA A 12 -5.21 -5.68 -3.71
N SER A 13 -4.18 -5.09 -3.14
CA SER A 13 -2.80 -5.42 -3.49
C SER A 13 -1.96 -5.56 -2.24
N ASP A 14 -1.11 -6.59 -2.25
CA ASP A 14 0.04 -6.63 -1.37
C ASP A 14 1.01 -5.47 -1.66
N LEU A 15 1.86 -5.15 -0.67
CA LEU A 15 2.84 -4.08 -0.74
C LEU A 15 4.25 -4.62 -1.01
N ASP A 16 4.84 -5.33 -0.06
CA ASP A 16 6.26 -5.69 -0.08
C ASP A 16 6.56 -6.73 -1.17
N ARG A 17 7.47 -6.39 -2.08
CA ARG A 17 7.81 -7.18 -3.27
C ARG A 17 6.68 -7.32 -4.30
N THR A 18 5.60 -6.56 -4.14
CA THR A 18 4.49 -6.45 -5.10
C THR A 18 4.42 -5.05 -5.69
N LEU A 19 4.28 -4.03 -4.84
CA LEU A 19 4.25 -2.62 -5.25
C LEU A 19 5.50 -1.87 -4.81
N ILE A 20 6.03 -2.19 -3.63
CA ILE A 20 7.17 -1.50 -3.02
C ILE A 20 8.29 -2.48 -2.72
N TYR A 21 9.52 -2.02 -2.89
CA TYR A 21 10.73 -2.84 -2.79
C TYR A 21 11.77 -2.11 -1.96
N SER A 22 12.48 -2.83 -1.10
CA SER A 22 13.71 -2.30 -0.50
C SER A 22 14.84 -2.30 -1.51
N GLU A 23 15.90 -1.55 -1.24
CA GLU A 23 17.11 -1.53 -2.08
C GLU A 23 17.63 -2.93 -2.41
N ARG A 24 17.65 -3.83 -1.41
CA ARG A 24 18.09 -5.22 -1.56
C ARG A 24 17.16 -6.09 -2.40
N ALA A 25 15.93 -5.65 -2.63
CA ALA A 25 14.89 -6.43 -3.31
C ALA A 25 14.55 -5.90 -4.71
N LEU A 26 15.13 -4.78 -5.14
CA LEU A 26 14.84 -4.17 -6.45
C LEU A 26 15.26 -5.03 -7.65
N ALA A 27 16.26 -5.91 -7.47
CA ALA A 27 16.76 -6.84 -8.51
C ALA A 27 16.97 -6.14 -9.87
N LEU A 28 17.76 -5.06 -9.87
CA LEU A 28 18.08 -4.28 -11.07
C LEU A 28 19.21 -4.94 -11.87
N ASP A 29 19.01 -6.20 -12.29
CA ASP A 29 20.06 -7.04 -12.90
C ASP A 29 20.37 -6.70 -14.38
N GLY A 30 19.79 -5.60 -14.89
CA GLY A 30 19.99 -5.12 -16.26
C GLY A 30 21.16 -4.14 -16.40
N PRO A 31 21.48 -3.68 -17.63
CA PRO A 31 22.54 -2.70 -17.85
C PRO A 31 22.28 -1.37 -17.14
N ASP A 32 23.30 -0.77 -16.52
CA ASP A 32 23.19 0.49 -15.75
C ASP A 32 22.44 1.62 -16.48
N PRO A 33 22.68 1.88 -17.79
CA PRO A 33 21.97 2.95 -18.49
C PRO A 33 20.46 2.70 -18.68
N LEU A 34 20.01 1.46 -18.48
CA LEU A 34 18.61 1.04 -18.58
C LEU A 34 17.94 0.91 -17.21
N ALA A 35 18.66 1.19 -16.11
CA ALA A 35 18.09 1.15 -14.78
C ALA A 35 16.88 2.10 -14.70
N PRO A 36 15.73 1.65 -14.18
CA PRO A 36 14.55 2.48 -14.08
C PRO A 36 14.74 3.59 -13.06
N ARG A 37 14.07 4.72 -13.28
CA ARG A 37 13.95 5.76 -12.25
C ARG A 37 13.07 5.25 -11.10
N LEU A 38 13.52 5.48 -9.88
CA LEU A 38 12.86 5.04 -8.65
C LEU A 38 12.30 6.23 -7.89
N LEU A 39 11.11 6.04 -7.31
CA LEU A 39 10.48 6.94 -6.36
C LEU A 39 10.57 6.31 -4.96
N CYS A 40 11.14 7.05 -4.01
CA CYS A 40 11.10 6.67 -2.59
C CYS A 40 9.71 6.96 -2.02
N VAL A 41 9.10 5.97 -1.37
CA VAL A 41 7.76 6.07 -0.77
C VAL A 41 7.72 5.71 0.71
N GLU A 42 8.87 5.41 1.32
CA GLU A 42 8.95 5.20 2.75
C GLU A 42 10.31 5.67 3.25
N VAL A 43 10.29 6.44 4.33
CA VAL A 43 11.49 6.88 5.05
C VAL A 43 11.37 6.48 6.51
N LEU A 44 12.45 5.96 7.07
CA LEU A 44 12.58 5.64 8.50
C LEU A 44 13.89 6.24 9.01
N ASP A 45 13.80 7.08 10.04
CA ASP A 45 14.96 7.77 10.64
C ASP A 45 15.82 8.53 9.62
N GLY A 46 15.16 9.20 8.67
CA GLY A 46 15.83 9.93 7.59
C GLY A 46 16.44 9.05 6.50
N ARG A 47 16.29 7.72 6.58
CA ARG A 47 16.79 6.77 5.57
C ARG A 47 15.67 6.31 4.64
N PRO A 48 15.83 6.42 3.31
CA PRO A 48 14.97 5.77 2.34
C PRO A 48 14.90 4.26 2.60
N LEU A 49 13.68 3.71 2.64
CA LEU A 49 13.47 2.30 2.98
C LEU A 49 12.77 1.52 1.88
N SER A 50 11.75 2.10 1.25
CA SER A 50 10.94 1.44 0.22
C SER A 50 10.79 2.32 -1.02
N PHE A 51 10.86 1.67 -2.18
CA PHE A 51 10.87 2.30 -3.48
C PHE A 51 9.90 1.60 -4.44
N LEU A 52 9.47 2.33 -5.46
CA LEU A 52 8.88 1.74 -6.66
C LEU A 52 9.34 2.50 -7.90
N THR A 53 9.21 1.92 -9.08
CA THR A 53 9.58 2.64 -10.32
C THR A 53 8.64 3.81 -10.58
N GLU A 54 9.12 4.88 -11.20
CA GLU A 54 8.25 6.01 -11.58
C GLU A 54 7.09 5.57 -12.49
N ARG A 55 7.32 4.54 -13.33
CA ARG A 55 6.26 3.93 -14.14
C ARG A 55 5.17 3.28 -13.27
N ALA A 56 5.56 2.48 -12.29
CA ALA A 56 4.61 1.88 -11.35
C ALA A 56 3.86 2.96 -10.55
N ALA A 57 4.52 4.09 -10.24
CA ALA A 57 3.91 5.20 -9.52
C ALA A 57 2.78 5.84 -10.32
N GLY A 58 3.03 6.11 -11.61
CA GLY A 58 2.02 6.64 -12.52
C GLY A 58 0.82 5.69 -12.68
N LEU A 59 1.09 4.39 -12.87
CA LEU A 59 0.06 3.37 -13.03
C LEU A 59 -0.79 3.20 -11.77
N LEU A 60 -0.17 3.17 -10.59
CA LEU A 60 -0.88 3.07 -9.32
C LEU A 60 -1.79 4.29 -9.08
N ALA A 61 -1.29 5.50 -9.36
CA ALA A 61 -2.09 6.72 -9.23
C ALA A 61 -3.28 6.74 -10.19
N GLU A 62 -3.12 6.22 -11.42
CA GLU A 62 -4.21 6.06 -12.37
C GLU A 62 -5.22 5.01 -11.91
N LEU A 63 -4.76 3.85 -11.44
CA LEU A 63 -5.60 2.80 -10.90
C LEU A 63 -6.45 3.31 -9.74
N ALA A 64 -5.83 4.01 -8.79
CA ALA A 64 -6.50 4.55 -7.60
C ALA A 64 -7.53 5.66 -7.92
N ARG A 65 -7.47 6.27 -9.11
CA ARG A 65 -8.53 7.19 -9.59
C ARG A 65 -9.71 6.46 -10.24
N ARG A 66 -9.52 5.23 -10.70
CA ARG A 66 -10.53 4.45 -11.46
C ARG A 66 -11.16 3.32 -10.65
N ALA A 67 -10.55 2.91 -9.54
CA ALA A 67 -10.98 1.81 -8.70
C ALA A 67 -10.77 2.11 -7.22
N ARG A 68 -11.47 1.36 -6.36
CA ARG A 68 -11.20 1.33 -4.91
C ARG A 68 -9.93 0.52 -4.68
N PHE A 69 -8.80 1.21 -4.59
CA PHE A 69 -7.54 0.58 -4.25
C PHE A 69 -7.44 0.33 -2.73
N VAL A 70 -7.08 -0.89 -2.32
CA VAL A 70 -6.98 -1.32 -0.92
C VAL A 70 -5.63 -2.01 -0.70
N PRO A 71 -4.66 -1.37 -0.04
CA PRO A 71 -3.47 -2.06 0.44
C PRO A 71 -3.84 -3.22 1.38
N ALA A 72 -3.25 -4.38 1.17
CA ALA A 72 -3.43 -5.56 2.02
C ALA A 72 -2.07 -6.17 2.35
N THR A 73 -1.55 -5.88 3.54
CA THR A 73 -0.14 -6.12 3.88
C THR A 73 0.02 -6.86 5.21
N THR A 74 1.15 -7.54 5.35
CA THR A 74 1.61 -8.13 6.62
C THR A 74 2.15 -7.08 7.60
N ARG A 75 2.49 -5.88 7.11
CA ARG A 75 3.01 -4.77 7.92
C ARG A 75 2.08 -4.39 9.07
N THR A 76 2.66 -3.98 10.20
CA THR A 76 1.89 -3.35 11.29
C THR A 76 1.28 -2.03 10.81
N VAL A 77 0.28 -1.51 11.53
CA VAL A 77 -0.33 -0.20 11.23
C VAL A 77 0.71 0.92 11.23
N GLU A 78 1.65 0.89 12.17
CA GLU A 78 2.75 1.87 12.23
C GLU A 78 3.66 1.78 11.01
N GLN A 79 4.01 0.57 10.58
CA GLN A 79 4.83 0.36 9.39
C GLN A 79 4.10 0.79 8.11
N TYR A 80 2.81 0.51 8.00
CA TYR A 80 1.98 0.95 6.87
C TYR A 80 1.88 2.49 6.80
N ARG A 81 1.71 3.17 7.94
CA ARG A 81 1.57 4.63 8.00
C ARG A 81 2.78 5.41 7.50
N ARG A 82 3.96 4.79 7.45
CA ARG A 82 5.15 5.42 6.86
C ARG A 82 5.16 5.37 5.33
N VAL A 83 4.34 4.52 4.73
CA VAL A 83 4.27 4.36 3.28
C VAL A 83 3.41 5.48 2.69
N ASN A 84 4.02 6.29 1.83
CA ASN A 84 3.39 7.38 1.09
C ASN A 84 3.21 6.96 -0.38
N LEU A 85 2.13 6.22 -0.67
CA LEU A 85 1.84 5.77 -2.04
C LEU A 85 1.38 6.94 -2.93
N PRO A 86 1.77 6.97 -4.22
CA PRO A 86 1.34 7.99 -5.16
C PRO A 86 -0.15 7.88 -5.48
N GLY A 87 -0.81 9.03 -5.64
CA GLY A 87 -2.24 9.11 -5.98
C GLY A 87 -3.12 9.43 -4.79
N PRO A 88 -4.45 9.24 -4.92
CA PRO A 88 -5.39 9.42 -3.82
C PRO A 88 -5.06 8.51 -2.64
N THR A 89 -5.18 9.02 -1.42
CA THR A 89 -5.03 8.22 -0.21
C THR A 89 -6.07 7.10 -0.17
N PRO A 90 -5.69 5.83 0.04
CA PRO A 90 -6.64 4.73 0.16
C PRO A 90 -7.58 4.95 1.34
N GLY A 91 -8.89 4.88 1.09
CA GLY A 91 -9.92 4.95 2.15
C GLY A 91 -9.98 3.69 3.02
N TYR A 92 -9.41 2.58 2.56
CA TYR A 92 -9.29 1.35 3.33
C TYR A 92 -7.88 0.79 3.24
N ALA A 93 -7.42 0.14 4.30
CA ALA A 93 -6.21 -0.68 4.27
C ALA A 93 -6.33 -1.86 5.23
N ILE A 94 -5.80 -3.00 4.82
CA ILE A 94 -5.68 -4.21 5.64
C ILE A 94 -4.21 -4.32 6.07
N CYS A 95 -3.98 -4.35 7.37
CA CYS A 95 -2.66 -4.45 7.98
C CYS A 95 -2.59 -5.69 8.89
N ALA A 96 -1.39 -5.98 9.39
CA ALA A 96 -1.12 -7.09 10.30
C ALA A 96 -1.68 -8.42 9.78
N ASN A 97 -1.50 -8.69 8.48
CA ASN A 97 -1.94 -9.92 7.82
C ASN A 97 -3.45 -10.20 7.98
N GLY A 98 -4.28 -9.15 7.87
CA GLY A 98 -5.73 -9.26 8.08
C GLY A 98 -6.18 -8.96 9.51
N GLY A 99 -5.27 -8.88 10.48
CA GLY A 99 -5.62 -8.62 11.87
C GLY A 99 -6.10 -7.20 12.17
N GLN A 100 -5.87 -6.25 11.26
CA GLN A 100 -6.29 -4.86 11.40
C GLN A 100 -6.90 -4.35 10.08
N LEU A 101 -8.10 -3.77 10.18
CA LEU A 101 -8.72 -2.98 9.12
C LEU A 101 -8.60 -1.51 9.49
N LEU A 102 -8.16 -0.68 8.56
CA LEU A 102 -8.20 0.77 8.67
C LEU A 102 -9.31 1.30 7.76
N VAL A 103 -10.13 2.21 8.29
CA VAL A 103 -11.10 3.02 7.55
C VAL A 103 -10.66 4.47 7.68
N ASP A 104 -10.35 5.10 6.55
CA ASP A 104 -9.80 6.45 6.46
C ASP A 104 -8.59 6.66 7.40
N GLY A 105 -7.73 5.64 7.48
CA GLY A 105 -6.51 5.62 8.30
C GLY A 105 -6.70 5.30 9.79
N VAL A 106 -7.94 5.11 10.24
CA VAL A 106 -8.30 4.81 11.63
C VAL A 106 -8.63 3.32 11.79
N PRO A 107 -8.09 2.62 12.82
CA PRO A 107 -8.44 1.23 13.09
C PRO A 107 -9.94 1.02 13.33
N ASP A 108 -10.52 0.06 12.63
CA ASP A 108 -11.92 -0.33 12.78
C ASP A 108 -12.13 -1.18 14.04
N GLY A 109 -12.98 -0.68 14.95
CA GLY A 109 -13.23 -1.32 16.23
C GLY A 109 -14.04 -2.60 16.12
N ASP A 110 -14.92 -2.72 15.13
CA ASP A 110 -15.83 -3.85 14.97
C ASP A 110 -15.07 -5.06 14.42
N TRP A 111 -14.24 -4.82 13.40
CA TRP A 111 -13.29 -5.78 12.86
C TRP A 111 -12.36 -6.33 13.95
N ARG A 112 -11.81 -5.46 14.80
CA ARG A 112 -10.92 -5.89 15.89
C ARG A 112 -11.64 -6.82 16.88
N ARG A 113 -12.91 -6.53 17.21
CA ARG A 113 -13.72 -7.39 18.08
C ARG A 113 -13.97 -8.75 17.42
N GLU A 114 -14.33 -8.77 16.14
CA GLU A 114 -14.55 -9.99 15.37
C GLU A 114 -13.30 -10.88 15.31
N ILE A 115 -12.14 -10.32 14.95
CA ILE A 115 -10.88 -11.08 14.89
C ILE A 115 -10.50 -11.63 16.25
N THR A 116 -10.68 -10.84 17.31
CA THR A 116 -10.39 -11.27 18.69
C THR A 116 -11.30 -12.42 19.10
N ALA A 117 -12.60 -12.37 18.75
CA ALA A 117 -13.54 -13.45 19.02
C ALA A 117 -13.16 -14.75 18.28
N ARG A 118 -12.73 -14.64 17.01
CA ARG A 118 -12.29 -15.81 16.21
C ARG A 118 -11.01 -16.47 16.73
N LEU A 119 -10.08 -15.69 17.29
CA LEU A 119 -8.84 -16.22 17.86
C LEU A 119 -9.03 -16.90 19.23
N ALA A 120 -10.14 -16.62 19.91
CA ALA A 120 -10.48 -17.21 21.20
C ALA A 120 -11.28 -18.53 21.08
N ALA A 121 -11.74 -18.88 19.88
CA ALA A 121 -12.48 -20.11 19.57
C ALA A 121 -11.54 -21.23 19.13
#